data_AF-A0A094G1E9-F1
#
_entry.id   AF-A0A094G1E9-F1
#
_cell.length_a   1.000
_cell.length_b   1.000
_cell.length_c   1.000
_cell.angle_alpha   90.00
_cell.angle_beta   90.00
_cell.angle_gamma   90.00
#
_symmetry.space_group_name_H-M   'P 1'
#
loop_
_entity.id
_entity.type
_entity.pdbx_description
1 polymer ?
#
loop_
_entity_poly.entity_id
_entity_poly.type
_entity_poly.pdbx_seq_one_letter_code
_entity_poly.pdbx_strand_id
1 'polypeptide(L)' 'MPGKLPTRQIGRNGPEVPALGLGTMGLSAYYGAIDDDETRFKFLDRAYELGATLWDTADIYGDSEELLGK' A
#
# COMPACT_ATOMS: atom_id res chain seq x y z
N MET A 1 6.64 -15.00 -4.94
CA MET A 1 7.53 -13.81 -5.03
C MET A 1 6.74 -12.72 -5.74
N PRO A 2 6.79 -11.46 -5.28
CA PRO A 2 6.05 -10.37 -5.88
C PRO A 2 6.43 -10.21 -7.36
N GLY A 3 5.47 -9.82 -8.19
CA GLY A 3 5.69 -9.47 -9.59
C GLY A 3 6.71 -8.33 -9.73
N LYS A 4 7.25 -8.16 -10.94
CA LYS A 4 8.23 -7.11 -11.22
C LYS A 4 7.57 -5.93 -11.91
N LEU A 5 7.36 -4.83 -11.19
CA LEU A 5 6.95 -3.55 -11.76
C LEU A 5 8.18 -2.73 -12.20
N PRO A 6 8.03 -1.79 -13.16
CA PRO A 6 9.07 -0.81 -13.45
C PRO A 6 9.44 -0.02 -12.18
N THR A 7 10.73 0.10 -11.87
CA THR A 7 11.22 0.81 -10.68
C THR A 7 11.82 2.17 -11.03
N ARG A 8 11.94 3.03 -10.01
CA ARG A 8 12.62 4.32 -10.06
C ARG A 8 13.39 4.53 -8.74
N GLN A 9 14.53 5.21 -8.82
CA GLN A 9 15.28 5.65 -7.66
C GLN A 9 14.63 6.88 -7.02
N ILE A 10 14.33 6.85 -5.72
CA ILE A 10 13.91 8.03 -4.97
C ILE A 10 15.13 8.71 -4.35
N GLY A 11 15.50 9.89 -4.86
CA GLY A 11 16.62 10.68 -4.37
C GLY A 11 18.00 10.19 -4.84
N ARG A 12 19.06 10.95 -4.57
CA ARG A 12 20.44 10.57 -4.92
C ARG A 12 20.90 9.44 -3.99
N ASN A 13 21.22 8.28 -4.56
CA ASN A 13 21.58 7.04 -3.84
C ASN A 13 20.48 6.47 -2.94
N GLY A 14 19.20 6.80 -3.19
CA GLY A 14 18.10 6.21 -2.45
C GLY A 14 17.62 4.87 -3.03
N PRO A 15 16.55 4.30 -2.47
CA PRO A 15 16.07 2.99 -2.87
C PRO A 15 15.46 2.99 -4.27
N GLU A 16 15.60 1.86 -4.97
CA GLU A 16 14.79 1.51 -6.14
C GLU A 16 13.43 1.00 -5.65
N VAL A 17 12.36 1.69 -6.00
CA VAL A 17 10.99 1.34 -5.62
C VAL A 17 10.11 1.27 -6.86
N PRO A 18 8.96 0.56 -6.83
CA PRO A 18 7.98 0.63 -7.91
C PRO A 18 7.66 2.08 -8.30
N ALA A 19 7.53 2.33 -9.61
CA ALA A 19 7.28 3.67 -10.14
C ALA A 19 5.92 4.26 -9.70
N LEU A 20 5.02 3.41 -9.20
CA LEU A 20 3.73 3.80 -8.64
C LEU A 20 3.68 3.41 -7.16
N GLY A 21 3.24 4.36 -6.33
CA GLY A 21 2.88 4.11 -4.93
C GLY A 21 1.41 3.71 -4.80
N LEU A 22 1.12 2.84 -3.83
CA LEU A 22 -0.22 2.45 -3.43
C LEU A 22 -0.65 3.30 -2.22
N GLY A 23 -1.60 4.21 -2.42
CA GLY A 23 -2.24 4.92 -1.30
C GLY A 23 -3.22 4.02 -0.57
N THR A 24 -3.11 3.93 0.75
CA THR A 24 -3.96 3.07 1.60
C THR A 24 -5.12 3.80 2.24
N MET A 25 -5.30 5.10 1.94
CA MET A 25 -6.38 5.92 2.49
C MET A 25 -7.74 5.24 2.36
N GLY A 26 -8.13 4.82 1.16
CA GLY A 26 -9.45 4.19 0.93
C GLY A 26 -9.69 2.84 1.64
N LEU A 27 -8.67 2.23 2.23
CA LEU A 27 -8.82 1.01 3.04
C LEU A 27 -9.23 1.32 4.49
N SER A 28 -9.10 2.58 4.91
CA SER A 28 -9.17 2.97 6.33
C SER A 28 -9.88 4.30 6.58
N ALA A 29 -10.01 5.15 5.56
CA ALA A 29 -10.69 6.43 5.62
C ALA A 29 -11.15 6.92 4.23
N TYR A 30 -12.27 7.63 4.23
CA TYR A 30 -12.83 8.29 3.03
C TYR A 30 -13.27 7.32 1.92
N TYR A 31 -13.85 7.87 0.85
CA TYR A 31 -14.30 7.18 -0.38
C TYR A 31 -15.33 6.05 -0.27
N GLY A 32 -15.80 5.68 0.93
CA GLY A 32 -16.90 4.72 1.06
C GLY A 32 -16.99 4.08 2.43
N ALA A 33 -17.73 2.97 2.49
CA ALA A 33 -17.71 2.09 3.63
C ALA A 33 -16.35 1.38 3.72
N ILE A 34 -15.87 1.18 4.94
CA ILE A 34 -14.65 0.42 5.23
C ILE A 34 -15.04 -1.06 5.32
N ASP A 35 -14.40 -1.89 4.52
CA ASP A 35 -14.59 -3.34 4.56
C ASP A 35 -13.94 -3.98 5.80
N ASP A 36 -14.28 -5.25 6.06
CA ASP A 36 -13.65 -6.04 7.11
C ASP A 36 -12.14 -6.30 6.84
N ASP A 37 -11.38 -6.64 7.88
CA ASP A 37 -9.93 -6.90 7.79
C ASP A 37 -9.59 -8.00 6.76
N GLU A 38 -10.41 -9.06 6.63
CA GLU A 38 -10.12 -10.15 5.69
C GLU A 38 -10.17 -9.64 4.24
N THR A 39 -11.17 -8.83 3.90
CA THR A 39 -11.30 -8.20 2.59
C THR A 39 -10.15 -7.22 2.32
N ARG A 40 -9.79 -6.40 3.32
CA ARG A 40 -8.69 -5.43 3.21
C ARG A 40 -7.32 -6.12 3.05
N PHE A 41 -7.07 -7.22 3.77
CA PHE A 41 -5.84 -8.00 3.62
C PHE A 41 -5.76 -8.71 2.28
N LYS A 42 -6.88 -9.26 1.74
CA LYS A 42 -6.89 -9.82 0.38
C LYS A 42 -6.49 -8.80 -0.67
N PHE A 43 -6.89 -7.53 -0.50
CA PHE A 43 -6.46 -6.45 -1.38
C PHE A 43 -4.95 -6.19 -1.28
N LEU A 44 -4.42 -6.09 -0.06
CA LEU A 44 -2.99 -5.86 0.19
C LEU A 44 -2.12 -7.02 -0.31
N ASP A 45 -2.53 -8.27 -0.06
CA ASP A 45 -1.88 -9.48 -0.58
C ASP A 45 -1.82 -9.42 -2.11
N ARG A 46 -2.94 -9.10 -2.75
CA ARG A 46 -2.99 -9.01 -4.21
C ARG A 46 -2.10 -7.90 -4.75
N ALA A 47 -2.06 -6.74 -4.09
CA ALA A 47 -1.18 -5.64 -4.47
C ALA A 47 0.30 -6.05 -4.35
N TYR A 48 0.66 -6.72 -3.25
CA TYR A 48 2.00 -7.26 -3.05
C TYR A 48 2.39 -8.28 -4.13
N GLU A 49 1.51 -9.25 -4.42
CA GLU A 49 1.71 -10.22 -5.49
C GLU A 49 1.96 -9.58 -6.86
N LEU A 50 1.33 -8.44 -7.14
CA LEU A 50 1.52 -7.67 -8.38
C LEU A 50 2.82 -6.86 -8.41
N GLY A 51 3.53 -6.76 -7.28
CA GLY A 51 4.78 -6.01 -7.16
C GLY A 51 4.60 -4.57 -6.65
N ALA A 52 3.40 -4.18 -6.19
CA ALA A 52 3.20 -2.90 -5.53
C ALA A 52 3.72 -2.99 -4.09
N THR A 53 4.99 -2.60 -3.91
CA THR A 53 5.71 -2.66 -2.63
C THR A 53 6.10 -1.28 -2.07
N LEU A 54 5.59 -0.20 -2.68
CA LEU A 54 5.68 1.16 -2.17
C LEU A 54 4.29 1.60 -1.70
N TRP A 55 4.04 1.62 -0.39
CA TRP A 55 2.74 1.94 0.19
C TRP A 55 2.78 3.29 0.91
N ASP A 56 1.74 4.09 0.72
CA ASP A 56 1.54 5.42 1.32
C ASP A 56 0.42 5.34 2.37
N THR A 57 0.73 5.83 3.58
CA THR A 57 -0.19 5.88 4.73
C THR A 57 0.03 7.16 5.53
N ALA A 58 -0.89 7.47 6.44
CA ALA A 58 -0.79 8.59 7.37
C ALA A 58 -1.71 8.41 8.58
N ASP A 59 -1.37 9.05 9.71
CA ASP A 59 -2.19 9.14 10.92
C ASP A 59 -3.65 9.60 10.66
N ILE A 60 -3.86 10.51 9.70
CA ILE A 60 -5.21 10.99 9.36
C ILE A 60 -6.05 9.97 8.59
N TYR A 61 -5.46 8.88 8.09
CA TYR A 61 -6.17 7.86 7.31
C TYR A 61 -6.90 6.84 8.20
N GLY A 62 -7.32 7.21 9.42
CA GLY A 62 -8.05 6.32 10.32
C GLY A 62 -7.15 5.19 10.85
N ASP A 63 -7.59 3.95 10.73
CA ASP A 63 -6.85 2.78 11.22
C ASP A 63 -5.71 2.31 10.29
N SER A 64 -5.32 3.11 9.29
CA SER A 64 -4.43 2.65 8.21
C SER A 64 -3.06 2.18 8.69
N GLU A 65 -2.41 2.94 9.59
CA GLU A 65 -1.12 2.52 10.15
C GLU A 65 -1.24 1.27 11.03
N GLU A 66 -2.34 1.13 11.79
CA GLU A 66 -2.60 -0.06 12.61
C GLU A 66 -2.90 -1.28 11.74
N LEU A 67 -3.71 -1.13 10.68
CA LEU A 67 -4.04 -2.18 9.74
C LEU A 67 -2.79 -2.73 9.04
N LEU A 68 -1.91 -1.85 8.57
CA LEU A 68 -0.66 -2.24 7.90
C LEU A 68 0.37 -2.87 8.84
N GLY A 69 0.27 -2.63 10.15
CA GLY A 69 1.15 -3.19 11.16
C GLY A 69 0.77 -4.58 11.68
N LYS A 70 -0.43 -5.08 11.31
CA LYS A 70 -0.91 -6.43 11.64
C LYS A 70 -0.27 -7.50 10.77
#